data_AF-A0A8G2L7Q6-F1
#
_entry.id   AF-A0A8G2L7Q6-F1
#
_cell.length_a   1.000
_cell.length_b   1.000
_cell.length_c   1.000
_cell.angle_alpha   90.00
_cell.angle_beta   90.00
_cell.angle_gamma   90.00
#
_symmetry.space_group_name_H-M   'P 1'
#
loop_
_entity.id
_entity.type
_entity.pdbx_description
1 polymer ?
#
loop_
_entity_poly.entity_id
_entity_poly.type
_entity_poly.pdbx_seq_one_letter_code
_entity_poly.pdbx_strand_id
1 'polypeptide(L)'
;MLLYEIKYGRFSNFMINNEFYNISDPSYLDIDIKSLLSKLESSGYIIKSAERPVLKCNYCGNDRFFAIPYCNEHGMPMELKDNKIICPVTGDIEAYKLMDICSSCMKLNESMKSMEISESYKLTEKKNFMVELLHDAISILNEYNLKYEIGGKISGIKTEHVFNIIIKKDFSYLIDIYYGGDVKVITEHHYSIPDDVPGSYTVVFNIDENNSEFEIPGIKYIKSVNYEEFLSNFKKFVLDIVNNKSFMFGIPALDNLIKTGLKINNVYGFETFSSGNISYFLVRFLIYGAENAEPGIYITTRNSPDYIIRNARSYNIDLEKYIDSKNIAIMDLNSTIEKIDLGSDYYKLSGHISDILNEISKAVKKYGARRLVIDSIEPLELGQNQNIIRYLFNGLRKLDCVIVATKYIDNIDSHPIEDMYFSGIGVMGTMITNGQLHEIFILKKSGEFIPGKKVFDVEIDSNGEFVFR
;
A
#
# COMPACT_ATOMS: atom_id res chain seq x y z
N MET A 1 21.00 -13.22 11.97
CA MET A 1 22.10 -14.18 12.19
C MET A 1 21.96 -15.30 11.16
N LEU A 2 22.76 -15.29 10.09
CA LEU A 2 22.73 -16.33 9.05
C LEU A 2 23.99 -17.18 9.18
N LEU A 3 23.85 -18.36 9.79
CA LEU A 3 24.86 -19.42 9.82
C LEU A 3 24.40 -20.52 8.87
N TYR A 4 25.21 -20.81 7.86
CA TYR A 4 25.03 -21.91 6.92
C TYR A 4 25.58 -23.20 7.51
N GLU A 5 24.76 -24.25 7.57
CA GLU A 5 25.26 -25.63 7.65
C GLU A 5 24.69 -26.42 6.46
N ILE A 6 25.57 -26.62 5.46
CA ILE A 6 25.30 -27.34 4.21
C ILE A 6 25.27 -28.82 4.53
N LYS A 7 24.18 -29.27 5.15
CA LYS A 7 23.84 -30.70 5.25
C LYS A 7 22.34 -30.98 5.09
N TYR A 8 21.47 -29.97 5.22
CA TYR A 8 20.01 -30.14 5.13
C TYR A 8 19.25 -29.11 4.29
N GLY A 9 19.89 -28.53 3.26
CA GLY A 9 19.18 -27.89 2.15
C GLY A 9 17.96 -27.03 2.54
N ARG A 10 18.15 -26.09 3.47
CA ARG A 10 17.15 -25.04 3.72
C ARG A 10 17.77 -23.69 3.33
N PHE A 11 17.40 -23.21 2.14
CA PHE A 11 17.85 -21.94 1.54
C PHE A 11 16.84 -20.82 1.79
N SER A 12 17.04 -19.98 2.80
CA SER A 12 16.08 -18.91 3.07
C SER A 12 16.11 -17.88 1.95
N ASN A 13 15.01 -17.82 1.21
CA ASN A 13 14.62 -16.80 0.21
C ASN A 13 15.70 -16.47 -0.82
N PHE A 14 15.89 -17.40 -1.77
CA PHE A 14 16.63 -17.10 -3.00
C PHE A 14 15.67 -16.70 -4.13
N MET A 15 16.07 -15.68 -4.90
CA MET A 15 15.46 -15.40 -6.20
C MET A 15 16.11 -16.28 -7.28
N ILE A 16 15.29 -17.09 -7.94
CA ILE A 16 15.68 -17.86 -9.13
C ILE A 16 14.62 -17.56 -10.19
N ASN A 17 15.03 -17.14 -11.40
CA ASN A 17 14.11 -16.80 -12.48
C ASN A 17 13.02 -15.75 -12.12
N ASN A 18 13.36 -14.74 -11.32
CA ASN A 18 12.42 -13.72 -10.83
C ASN A 18 11.27 -14.26 -9.93
N GLU A 19 11.41 -15.47 -9.39
CA GLU A 19 10.46 -16.05 -8.44
C GLU A 19 11.09 -16.21 -7.05
N PHE A 20 10.33 -15.85 -6.02
CA PHE A 20 10.71 -16.03 -4.62
C PHE A 20 10.27 -17.42 -4.16
N TYR A 21 11.22 -18.25 -3.74
CA TYR A 21 10.93 -19.54 -3.13
C TYR A 21 11.06 -19.44 -1.62
N ASN A 22 9.92 -19.54 -0.93
CA ASN A 22 9.87 -19.62 0.53
C ASN A 22 10.14 -21.08 0.96
N ILE A 23 11.14 -21.34 1.83
CA ILE A 23 11.44 -22.70 2.32
C ILE A 23 10.34 -23.28 3.21
N SER A 24 9.29 -22.55 3.54
CA SER A 24 8.13 -23.13 4.23
C SER A 24 7.07 -23.68 3.26
N ASP A 25 7.24 -23.45 1.95
CA ASP A 25 6.34 -23.92 0.90
C ASP A 25 6.80 -25.25 0.29
N PRO A 26 6.10 -26.38 0.49
CA PRO A 26 6.56 -27.72 0.08
C PRO A 26 6.86 -27.91 -1.44
N SER A 27 6.54 -26.92 -2.29
CA SER A 27 6.85 -26.90 -3.73
C SER A 27 8.34 -27.02 -4.10
N TYR A 28 9.28 -26.73 -3.19
CA TYR A 28 10.72 -26.87 -3.49
C TYR A 28 11.26 -28.31 -3.38
N LEU A 29 10.47 -29.27 -2.89
CA LEU A 29 10.91 -30.66 -2.72
C LEU A 29 11.16 -31.39 -4.05
N ASP A 30 10.59 -30.88 -5.15
CA ASP A 30 10.69 -31.47 -6.50
C ASP A 30 11.73 -30.77 -7.41
N ILE A 31 12.51 -29.81 -6.88
CA ILE A 31 13.49 -29.06 -7.69
C ILE A 31 14.79 -29.87 -7.83
N ASP A 32 15.28 -30.01 -9.07
CA ASP A 32 16.62 -30.53 -9.34
C ASP A 32 17.69 -29.57 -8.80
N ILE A 33 18.16 -29.89 -7.59
CA ILE A 33 19.17 -29.11 -6.85
C ILE A 33 20.45 -28.93 -7.68
N LYS A 34 20.84 -29.88 -8.53
CA LYS A 34 22.06 -29.74 -9.36
C LYS A 34 21.90 -28.67 -10.43
N SER A 35 20.76 -28.67 -11.14
CA SER A 35 20.43 -27.62 -12.12
C SER A 35 20.38 -26.24 -11.45
N LEU A 36 19.81 -26.18 -10.25
CA LEU A 36 19.73 -24.95 -9.46
C LEU A 36 21.12 -24.42 -9.07
N LEU A 37 21.97 -25.27 -8.48
CA LEU A 37 23.33 -24.88 -8.06
C LEU A 37 24.17 -24.44 -9.26
N SER A 38 24.08 -25.14 -10.39
CA SER A 38 24.76 -24.76 -11.62
C SER A 38 24.33 -23.38 -12.13
N LYS A 39 23.03 -23.07 -12.09
CA LYS A 39 22.49 -21.73 -12.42
C LYS A 39 22.97 -20.65 -11.46
N LEU A 40 23.00 -20.94 -10.16
CA LEU A 40 23.45 -20.00 -9.13
C LEU A 40 24.95 -19.70 -9.26
N GLU A 41 25.75 -20.72 -9.56
CA GLU A 41 27.19 -20.61 -9.80
C GLU A 41 27.49 -19.87 -11.12
N SER A 42 26.80 -20.21 -12.22
CA SER A 42 26.94 -19.49 -13.51
C SER A 42 26.51 -18.04 -13.42
N SER A 43 25.55 -17.75 -12.55
CA SER A 43 25.11 -16.39 -12.24
C SER A 43 26.03 -15.69 -11.25
N GLY A 44 26.98 -16.38 -10.62
CA GLY A 44 27.93 -15.82 -9.65
C GLY A 44 27.33 -15.52 -8.26
N TYR A 45 26.19 -16.12 -7.90
CA TYR A 45 25.62 -16.04 -6.55
C TYR A 45 26.40 -16.88 -5.54
N ILE A 46 26.97 -17.99 -6.01
CA ILE A 46 27.74 -18.92 -5.20
C ILE A 46 29.06 -19.25 -5.88
N ILE A 47 30.08 -19.59 -5.10
CA ILE A 47 31.36 -20.10 -5.54
C ILE A 47 31.58 -21.46 -4.89
N LYS A 48 31.93 -22.48 -5.68
CA LYS A 48 32.32 -23.79 -5.16
C LYS A 48 33.53 -23.64 -4.23
N SER A 49 33.39 -24.12 -3.01
CA SER A 49 34.31 -23.87 -1.89
C SER A 49 35.12 -25.09 -1.48
N ALA A 50 34.55 -26.30 -1.55
CA ALA A 50 35.25 -27.56 -1.28
C ALA A 50 34.44 -28.76 -1.78
N GLU A 51 35.10 -29.92 -1.83
CA GLU A 51 34.50 -31.24 -2.02
C GLU A 51 34.66 -32.03 -0.73
N ARG A 52 33.56 -32.58 -0.20
CA ARG A 52 33.55 -33.37 1.03
C ARG A 52 32.98 -34.76 0.76
N PRO A 53 33.69 -35.84 1.11
CA PRO A 53 33.15 -37.19 0.98
C PRO A 53 32.03 -37.40 1.99
N VAL A 54 30.88 -37.88 1.51
CA VAL A 54 29.69 -38.21 2.29
C VAL A 54 29.46 -39.70 2.18
N LEU A 55 29.35 -40.36 3.33
CA LEU A 55 28.96 -41.76 3.41
C LEU A 55 27.48 -41.89 3.03
N LYS A 56 27.16 -42.78 2.10
CA LYS A 56 25.79 -43.10 1.70
C LYS A 56 25.44 -44.52 2.13
N CYS A 57 24.18 -44.73 2.49
CA CYS A 57 23.70 -46.05 2.89
C CYS A 57 23.63 -46.94 1.65
N ASN A 58 24.31 -48.08 1.68
CA ASN A 58 24.36 -49.05 0.58
C ASN A 58 22.97 -49.60 0.18
N TYR A 59 21.94 -49.38 1.00
CA TYR A 59 20.59 -49.93 0.79
C TYR A 59 19.54 -48.90 0.40
N CYS A 60 19.61 -47.68 0.92
CA CYS A 60 18.57 -46.66 0.68
C CYS A 60 19.11 -45.27 0.31
N GLY A 61 20.44 -45.09 0.22
CA GLY A 61 21.04 -43.80 -0.16
C GLY A 61 20.96 -42.69 0.89
N ASN A 62 20.42 -42.94 2.08
CA ASN A 62 20.44 -42.00 3.19
C ASN A 62 21.87 -41.76 3.71
N ASP A 63 22.17 -40.58 4.26
CA ASP A 63 23.50 -40.17 4.73
C ASP A 63 23.57 -39.88 6.24
N ARG A 64 22.47 -40.14 6.96
CA ARG A 64 22.42 -40.07 8.43
C ARG A 64 22.58 -41.47 9.03
N PHE A 65 23.55 -41.62 9.93
CA PHE A 65 23.86 -42.88 10.60
C PHE A 65 23.93 -42.73 12.11
N PHE A 66 23.62 -43.81 12.82
CA PHE A 66 23.94 -44.01 14.22
C PHE A 66 25.17 -44.91 14.33
N ALA A 67 26.17 -44.53 15.12
CA ALA A 67 27.30 -45.39 15.40
C ALA A 67 26.96 -46.31 16.57
N ILE A 68 27.09 -47.63 16.38
CA ILE A 68 26.91 -48.61 17.45
C ILE A 68 28.19 -49.43 17.65
N PRO A 69 28.52 -49.79 18.90
CA PRO A 69 29.58 -50.75 19.19
C PRO A 69 29.15 -52.14 18.70
N TYR A 70 30.01 -52.79 17.94
CA TYR A 70 29.75 -54.08 17.29
C TYR A 70 30.88 -55.06 17.55
N CYS A 71 30.54 -56.24 18.06
CA CYS A 71 31.49 -57.32 18.30
C CYS A 71 31.92 -57.93 16.95
N ASN A 72 33.19 -57.76 16.60
CA ASN A 72 33.70 -58.23 15.32
C ASN A 72 33.87 -59.76 15.28
N GLU A 73 34.18 -60.39 16.42
CA GLU A 73 34.37 -61.84 16.53
C GLU A 73 33.05 -62.62 16.40
N HIS A 74 31.97 -62.09 16.95
CA HIS A 74 30.68 -62.79 17.04
C HIS A 74 29.60 -62.22 16.10
N GLY A 75 29.91 -61.16 15.35
CA GLY A 75 29.02 -60.61 14.32
C GLY A 75 27.70 -60.08 14.86
N MET A 76 27.73 -59.34 15.99
CA MET A 76 26.52 -58.80 16.61
C MET A 76 26.79 -57.50 17.40
N PRO A 77 25.77 -56.65 17.64
CA PRO A 77 25.91 -55.46 18.49
C PRO A 77 26.38 -55.81 19.92
N MET A 78 27.19 -54.92 20.50
CA MET A 78 27.58 -55.04 21.92
C MET A 78 26.43 -54.62 22.83
N GLU A 79 26.36 -55.19 24.03
CA GLU A 79 25.38 -54.84 25.06
C GLU A 79 25.96 -53.86 26.09
N LEU A 80 25.11 -52.97 26.63
CA LEU A 80 25.47 -52.11 27.76
C LEU A 80 24.96 -52.74 29.06
N LYS A 81 25.88 -53.24 29.89
CA LYS A 81 25.56 -53.84 31.19
C LYS A 81 26.44 -53.21 32.27
N ASP A 82 25.83 -52.72 33.35
CA ASP A 82 26.51 -52.03 34.45
C ASP A 82 27.46 -50.91 33.97
N ASN A 83 27.01 -50.09 33.02
CA ASN A 83 27.78 -49.04 32.34
C ASN A 83 29.05 -49.53 31.61
N LYS A 84 29.16 -50.82 31.30
CA LYS A 84 30.24 -51.39 30.51
C LYS A 84 29.68 -51.96 29.20
N ILE A 85 30.38 -51.68 28.10
CA ILE A 85 30.11 -52.27 26.79
C ILE A 85 30.72 -53.66 26.80
N ILE A 86 29.90 -54.70 26.68
CA ILE A 86 30.33 -56.10 26.75
C ILE A 86 29.89 -56.88 25.51
N CYS A 87 30.68 -57.87 25.11
CA CYS A 87 30.23 -58.84 24.14
C CYS A 87 29.10 -59.69 24.75
N PRO A 88 27.92 -59.84 24.10
CA PRO A 88 26.83 -60.67 24.63
C PRO A 88 27.21 -62.15 24.77
N VAL A 89 28.22 -62.62 24.03
CA VAL A 89 28.63 -64.03 23.99
C VAL A 89 29.71 -64.35 25.02
N THR A 90 30.77 -63.55 25.11
CA THR A 90 31.91 -63.83 25.99
C THR A 90 31.88 -63.07 27.30
N GLY A 91 31.17 -61.94 27.37
CA GLY A 91 31.18 -61.03 28.52
C GLY A 91 32.47 -60.19 28.64
N ASP A 92 33.42 -60.36 27.72
CA ASP A 92 34.68 -59.62 27.72
C ASP A 92 34.54 -58.20 27.16
N ILE A 93 35.42 -57.31 27.60
CA ILE A 93 35.34 -55.85 27.38
C ILE A 93 36.14 -55.36 26.15
N GLU A 94 36.90 -56.21 25.46
CA GLU A 94 37.88 -55.70 24.49
C GLU A 94 37.70 -56.29 23.08
N ALA A 95 37.89 -55.41 22.09
CA ALA A 95 37.72 -55.57 20.63
C ALA A 95 36.29 -55.44 20.06
N TYR A 96 35.64 -54.29 20.26
CA TYR A 96 34.52 -53.86 19.41
C TYR A 96 34.96 -52.81 18.37
N LYS A 97 34.27 -52.76 17.24
CA LYS A 97 34.38 -51.68 16.26
C LYS A 97 33.08 -50.89 16.22
N LEU A 98 33.16 -49.60 15.87
CA LEU A 98 31.96 -48.83 15.59
C LEU A 98 31.45 -49.17 14.20
N MET A 99 30.17 -49.56 14.11
CA MET A 99 29.46 -49.78 12.86
C MET A 99 28.38 -48.73 12.69
N ASP A 100 28.18 -48.28 11.46
CA ASP A 100 27.15 -47.30 11.12
C ASP A 100 25.82 -48.00 10.82
N ILE A 101 24.77 -47.64 11.53
CA ILE A 101 23.38 -48.03 11.23
C ILE A 101 22.69 -46.87 10.53
N CYS A 102 22.12 -47.12 9.36
CA CYS A 102 21.36 -46.10 8.66
C CYS A 102 20.13 -45.68 9.47
N SER A 103 20.00 -44.38 9.78
CA SER A 103 18.87 -43.85 10.55
C SER A 103 17.50 -43.95 9.88
N SER A 104 17.45 -44.26 8.57
CA SER A 104 16.21 -44.38 7.82
C SER A 104 15.77 -45.84 7.69
N CYS A 105 16.62 -46.71 7.14
CA CYS A 105 16.26 -48.12 6.94
C CYS A 105 16.68 -49.05 8.08
N MET A 106 17.38 -48.53 9.09
CA MET A 106 17.88 -49.26 10.27
C MET A 106 18.78 -50.47 9.93
N LYS A 107 19.32 -50.52 8.70
CA LYS A 107 20.27 -51.54 8.27
C LYS A 107 21.69 -51.13 8.63
N LEU A 108 22.48 -52.12 9.01
CA LEU A 108 23.91 -51.97 9.29
C LEU A 108 24.65 -51.76 7.97
N ASN A 109 25.34 -50.63 7.86
CA ASN A 109 26.02 -50.19 6.65
C ASN A 109 27.48 -50.66 6.67
N GLU A 110 27.68 -51.95 6.40
CA GLU A 110 29.02 -52.50 6.34
C GLU A 110 29.77 -51.94 5.12
N SER A 111 30.95 -51.35 5.36
CA SER A 111 31.96 -50.85 4.42
C SER A 111 31.79 -49.44 3.84
N MET A 112 32.92 -48.72 3.75
CA MET A 112 33.14 -47.46 3.01
C MET A 112 32.98 -47.62 1.47
N LYS A 113 32.11 -48.51 0.99
CA LYS A 113 32.02 -48.88 -0.43
C LYS A 113 31.44 -47.78 -1.34
N SER A 114 30.78 -46.76 -0.78
CA SER A 114 30.33 -45.60 -1.53
C SER A 114 30.47 -44.31 -0.72
N MET A 115 31.64 -43.68 -0.84
CA MET A 115 31.78 -42.26 -0.55
C MET A 115 31.39 -41.49 -1.81
N GLU A 116 30.28 -40.75 -1.75
CA GLU A 116 29.95 -39.76 -2.78
C GLU A 116 30.63 -38.44 -2.43
N ILE A 117 31.11 -37.72 -3.43
CA ILE A 117 31.67 -36.39 -3.24
C ILE A 117 30.51 -35.39 -3.22
N SER A 118 30.31 -34.71 -2.09
CA SER A 118 29.39 -33.57 -1.99
C SER A 118 30.15 -32.26 -2.21
N GLU A 119 29.58 -31.36 -3.00
CA GLU A 119 30.14 -30.04 -3.25
C GLU A 119 29.60 -29.06 -2.20
N SER A 120 30.47 -28.25 -1.60
CA SER A 120 30.06 -27.15 -0.72
C SER A 120 30.26 -25.82 -1.42
N TYR A 121 29.38 -24.86 -1.19
CA TYR A 121 29.38 -23.55 -1.85
C TYR A 121 29.41 -22.40 -0.84
N LYS A 122 30.07 -21.29 -1.19
CA LYS A 122 30.06 -20.01 -0.44
C LYS A 122 29.33 -18.94 -1.24
N LEU A 123 28.67 -18.00 -0.56
CA LEU A 123 28.05 -16.84 -1.19
C LEU A 123 29.09 -15.79 -1.60
N THR A 124 28.78 -14.99 -2.63
CA THR A 124 29.62 -13.86 -3.07
C THR A 124 29.23 -12.55 -2.40
N GLU A 125 30.21 -11.74 -1.96
CA GLU A 125 29.99 -10.51 -1.17
C GLU A 125 29.12 -9.45 -1.88
N LYS A 126 29.19 -9.33 -3.21
CA LYS A 126 28.47 -8.31 -3.99
C LYS A 126 26.95 -8.57 -4.13
N LYS A 127 26.48 -9.78 -3.80
CA LYS A 127 25.09 -10.21 -3.99
C LYS A 127 24.28 -10.39 -2.71
N ASN A 128 24.93 -10.36 -1.54
CA ASN A 128 24.24 -10.31 -0.25
C ASN A 128 23.50 -8.99 -0.04
N PHE A 129 24.11 -7.87 -0.43
CA PHE A 129 23.53 -6.54 -0.27
C PHE A 129 22.11 -6.43 -0.85
N MET A 130 21.87 -6.96 -2.05
CA MET A 130 20.57 -6.90 -2.73
C MET A 130 19.49 -7.71 -2.02
N VAL A 131 19.87 -8.87 -1.49
CA VAL A 131 18.96 -9.78 -0.77
C VAL A 131 18.65 -9.23 0.61
N GLU A 132 19.65 -8.71 1.31
CA GLU A 132 19.53 -8.05 2.61
C GLU A 132 18.68 -6.77 2.53
N LEU A 133 18.90 -5.94 1.52
CA LEU A 133 18.12 -4.72 1.30
C LEU A 133 16.65 -5.02 1.04
N LEU A 134 16.36 -5.99 0.16
CA LEU A 134 14.98 -6.39 -0.09
C LEU A 134 14.32 -6.97 1.16
N HIS A 135 15.01 -7.87 1.87
CA HIS A 135 14.50 -8.49 3.09
C HIS A 135 14.11 -7.44 4.12
N ASP A 136 14.99 -6.46 4.36
CA ASP A 136 14.77 -5.45 5.39
C ASP A 136 13.71 -4.42 4.96
N ALA A 137 13.66 -4.04 3.68
CA ALA A 137 12.56 -3.25 3.14
C ALA A 137 11.20 -3.95 3.34
N ILE A 138 11.10 -5.24 2.98
CA ILE A 138 9.90 -6.04 3.20
C ILE A 138 9.55 -6.14 4.69
N SER A 139 10.53 -6.36 5.56
CA SER A 139 10.32 -6.42 7.01
C SER A 139 9.72 -5.13 7.54
N ILE A 140 10.19 -3.97 7.05
CA ILE A 140 9.62 -2.66 7.40
C ILE A 140 8.16 -2.56 6.91
N LEU A 141 7.86 -2.97 5.67
CA LEU A 141 6.49 -2.89 5.14
C LEU A 141 5.50 -3.76 5.92
N ASN A 142 5.93 -4.97 6.30
CA ASN A 142 5.14 -5.90 7.11
C ASN A 142 4.92 -5.38 8.54
N GLU A 143 5.90 -4.69 9.15
CA GLU A 143 5.77 -4.04 10.47
C GLU A 143 4.55 -3.09 10.51
N TYR A 144 4.24 -2.42 9.40
CA TYR A 144 3.15 -1.45 9.28
C TYR A 144 1.90 -1.98 8.54
N ASN A 145 1.78 -3.29 8.32
CA ASN A 145 0.64 -3.93 7.62
C ASN A 145 0.30 -3.30 6.25
N LEU A 146 1.31 -2.87 5.49
CA LEU A 146 1.10 -2.28 4.17
C LEU A 146 0.89 -3.37 3.11
N LYS A 147 -0.03 -3.13 2.17
CA LYS A 147 -0.14 -3.96 0.96
C LYS A 147 0.91 -3.50 -0.05
N TYR A 148 1.66 -4.43 -0.62
CA TYR A 148 2.68 -4.12 -1.61
C TYR A 148 2.82 -5.21 -2.66
N GLU A 149 3.32 -4.82 -3.83
CA GLU A 149 3.71 -5.69 -4.94
C GLU A 149 5.19 -5.43 -5.25
N ILE A 150 5.97 -6.49 -5.42
CA ILE A 150 7.37 -6.38 -5.83
C ILE A 150 7.40 -6.53 -7.35
N GLY A 151 7.85 -5.50 -8.05
CA GLY A 151 7.95 -5.53 -9.50
C GLY A 151 9.15 -6.35 -9.98
N GLY A 152 9.06 -6.82 -11.23
CA GLY A 152 10.14 -7.55 -11.89
C GLY A 152 11.33 -6.65 -12.24
N LYS A 153 12.53 -7.25 -12.21
CA LYS A 153 13.81 -6.60 -12.50
C LYS A 153 13.84 -5.96 -13.90
N ILE A 154 14.09 -4.64 -13.98
CA ILE A 154 14.60 -4.05 -15.24
C ILE A 154 16.06 -4.51 -15.37
N SER A 155 16.26 -5.43 -16.30
CA SER A 155 17.56 -5.97 -16.67
C SER A 155 18.38 -4.92 -17.43
N GLY A 156 19.57 -4.59 -16.91
CA GLY A 156 20.58 -3.87 -17.68
C GLY A 156 21.95 -4.05 -17.05
N ILE A 157 22.90 -4.58 -17.82
CA ILE A 157 24.33 -4.77 -17.46
C ILE A 157 25.03 -3.41 -17.15
N LYS A 158 24.31 -2.28 -17.23
CA LYS A 158 24.83 -0.92 -17.08
C LYS A 158 24.02 -0.02 -16.13
N THR A 159 22.99 -0.54 -15.46
CA THR A 159 22.17 0.25 -14.54
C THR A 159 22.19 -0.36 -13.16
N GLU A 160 22.67 0.41 -12.21
CA GLU A 160 22.70 0.24 -10.76
C GLU A 160 21.31 0.06 -10.12
N HIS A 161 20.28 -0.27 -10.90
CA HIS A 161 18.93 -0.56 -10.43
C HIS A 161 18.88 -1.88 -9.64
N VAL A 162 18.26 -1.80 -8.47
CA VAL A 162 18.18 -2.88 -7.48
C VAL A 162 16.88 -3.68 -7.71
N PHE A 163 15.74 -3.07 -7.41
CA PHE A 163 14.37 -3.56 -7.64
C PHE A 163 13.38 -2.41 -7.44
N ASN A 164 12.11 -2.66 -7.76
CA ASN A 164 11.02 -1.74 -7.47
C ASN A 164 9.93 -2.37 -6.58
N ILE A 165 9.29 -1.53 -5.77
CA ILE A 165 8.17 -1.88 -4.90
C ILE A 165 7.01 -0.94 -5.19
N ILE A 166 5.82 -1.49 -5.36
CA ILE A 166 4.58 -0.73 -5.41
C ILE A 166 3.89 -0.88 -4.05
N ILE A 167 3.83 0.19 -3.26
CA ILE A 167 3.04 0.23 -2.01
C ILE A 167 1.64 0.75 -2.34
N LYS A 168 0.59 0.08 -1.84
CA LYS A 168 -0.81 0.50 -1.98
C LYS A 168 -1.34 0.94 -0.61
N LYS A 169 -1.41 2.24 -0.37
CA LYS A 169 -2.00 2.85 0.84
C LYS A 169 -2.46 4.28 0.55
N ASP A 170 -3.76 4.49 0.41
CA ASP A 170 -4.40 5.74 -0.05
C ASP A 170 -4.04 6.12 -1.50
N PHE A 171 -2.75 6.09 -1.85
CA PHE A 171 -2.20 6.18 -3.19
C PHE A 171 -1.39 4.92 -3.55
N SER A 172 -1.01 4.82 -4.82
CA SER A 172 -0.02 3.86 -5.28
C SER A 172 1.37 4.49 -5.31
N TYR A 173 2.29 4.05 -4.46
CA TYR A 173 3.67 4.54 -4.46
C TYR A 173 4.55 3.57 -5.24
N LEU A 174 5.03 3.98 -6.41
CA LEU A 174 6.08 3.27 -7.14
C LEU A 174 7.43 3.70 -6.57
N ILE A 175 8.14 2.76 -5.96
CA ILE A 175 9.43 2.99 -5.32
C ILE A 175 10.48 2.22 -6.10
N ASP A 176 11.38 2.95 -6.76
CA ASP A 176 12.52 2.37 -7.46
C ASP A 176 13.79 2.57 -6.64
N ILE A 177 14.60 1.52 -6.55
CA ILE A 177 15.79 1.50 -5.69
C ILE A 177 17.02 1.28 -6.56
N TYR A 178 18.07 2.05 -6.33
CA TYR A 178 19.35 2.01 -7.03
C TYR A 178 20.53 1.93 -6.05
N TYR A 179 21.65 1.36 -6.49
CA TYR A 179 22.92 1.28 -5.77
C TYR A 179 24.08 1.75 -6.66
N GLY A 180 24.54 2.98 -6.44
CA GLY A 180 25.57 3.67 -7.23
C GLY A 180 25.01 4.51 -8.38
N GLY A 181 23.69 4.51 -8.58
CA GLY A 181 22.98 5.02 -9.76
C GLY A 181 23.47 6.33 -10.34
N ASP A 182 23.94 6.33 -11.60
CA ASP A 182 24.12 7.59 -12.36
C ASP A 182 22.76 8.28 -12.55
N VAL A 183 22.61 9.42 -11.89
CA VAL A 183 21.37 10.21 -11.89
C VAL A 183 20.96 10.64 -13.30
N LYS A 184 21.91 10.95 -14.20
CA LYS A 184 21.56 11.32 -15.59
C LYS A 184 20.88 10.17 -16.31
N VAL A 185 21.40 8.95 -16.12
CA VAL A 185 20.84 7.73 -16.72
C VAL A 185 19.45 7.44 -16.15
N ILE A 186 19.27 7.63 -14.83
CA ILE A 186 17.97 7.50 -14.16
C ILE A 186 16.95 8.51 -14.71
N THR A 187 17.36 9.77 -14.94
CA THR A 187 16.47 10.81 -15.46
C THR A 187 16.14 10.67 -16.95
N GLU A 188 17.07 10.15 -17.76
CA GLU A 188 16.90 9.99 -19.20
C GLU A 188 16.05 8.76 -19.56
N HIS A 189 16.13 7.69 -18.77
CA HIS A 189 15.22 6.54 -18.87
C HIS A 189 13.90 6.87 -18.19
N HIS A 190 13.30 8.01 -18.58
CA HIS A 190 11.98 8.45 -18.12
C HIS A 190 11.15 7.24 -17.76
N TYR A 191 10.84 7.08 -16.47
CA TYR A 191 9.79 6.17 -16.08
C TYR A 191 8.66 6.49 -17.03
N SER A 192 8.27 5.51 -17.83
CA SER A 192 6.90 5.47 -18.29
C SER A 192 6.14 5.33 -16.98
N ILE A 193 5.92 6.46 -16.29
CA ILE A 193 4.76 6.63 -15.42
C ILE A 193 3.68 6.05 -16.31
N PRO A 194 3.03 4.96 -15.93
CA PRO A 194 1.84 4.58 -16.68
C PRO A 194 0.98 5.83 -16.65
N ASP A 195 0.86 6.52 -17.78
CA ASP A 195 0.01 7.71 -17.96
C ASP A 195 -1.45 7.43 -17.54
N ASP A 196 -1.72 6.14 -17.28
CA ASP A 196 -2.90 5.40 -16.97
C ASP A 196 -3.06 4.97 -15.49
N VAL A 197 -2.15 5.29 -14.55
CA VAL A 197 -2.43 5.15 -13.10
C VAL A 197 -2.35 6.49 -12.38
N PRO A 198 -3.43 7.28 -12.42
CA PRO A 198 -3.50 8.51 -11.65
C PRO A 198 -3.61 8.17 -10.14
N GLY A 199 -3.28 9.12 -9.25
CA GLY A 199 -3.12 8.82 -7.82
C GLY A 199 -1.88 7.96 -7.50
N SER A 200 -0.83 8.06 -8.31
CA SER A 200 0.45 7.40 -8.09
C SER A 200 1.59 8.38 -7.79
N TYR A 201 2.53 7.95 -6.93
CA TYR A 201 3.72 8.69 -6.54
C TYR A 201 4.95 7.90 -6.92
N THR A 202 5.83 8.49 -7.74
CA THR A 202 7.13 7.90 -8.03
C THR A 202 8.18 8.40 -7.04
N VAL A 203 8.86 7.46 -6.40
CA VAL A 203 9.91 7.70 -5.42
C VAL A 203 11.14 6.92 -5.84
N VAL A 204 12.29 7.59 -5.90
CA VAL A 204 13.55 6.95 -6.27
C VAL A 204 14.48 6.99 -5.08
N PHE A 205 14.88 5.82 -4.58
CA PHE A 205 15.96 5.68 -3.62
C PHE A 205 17.26 5.39 -4.36
N ASN A 206 18.32 6.15 -4.10
CA ASN A 206 19.65 5.85 -4.65
C ASN A 206 20.68 5.78 -3.52
N ILE A 207 21.33 4.63 -3.42
CA ILE A 207 22.37 4.35 -2.43
C ILE A 207 23.71 4.55 -3.09
N ASP A 208 24.33 5.70 -2.87
CA ASP A 208 25.56 6.11 -3.55
C ASP A 208 26.53 6.72 -2.55
N GLU A 209 27.74 6.13 -2.47
CA GLU A 209 28.83 6.63 -1.63
C GLU A 209 29.31 8.02 -2.09
N ASN A 210 29.08 8.38 -3.36
CA ASN A 210 29.43 9.68 -3.92
C ASN A 210 28.30 10.68 -3.71
N ASN A 211 28.59 11.83 -3.10
CA ASN A 211 27.54 12.76 -2.66
C ASN A 211 27.28 13.91 -3.65
N SER A 212 26.46 13.66 -4.67
CA SER A 212 25.85 14.68 -5.55
C SER A 212 24.34 14.82 -5.30
N GLU A 213 23.84 16.05 -5.15
CA GLU A 213 22.41 16.37 -5.00
C GLU A 213 21.79 16.72 -6.36
N PHE A 214 20.57 16.23 -6.61
CA PHE A 214 19.83 16.50 -7.85
C PHE A 214 18.32 16.55 -7.57
N GLU A 215 17.60 17.41 -8.28
CA GLU A 215 16.14 17.46 -8.30
C GLU A 215 15.59 16.89 -9.61
N ILE A 216 14.58 16.02 -9.51
CA ILE A 216 13.89 15.44 -10.66
C ILE A 216 12.42 15.91 -10.62
N PRO A 217 11.95 16.70 -11.60
CA PRO A 217 10.57 17.18 -11.61
C PRO A 217 9.55 16.02 -11.55
N GLY A 218 8.63 16.08 -10.60
CA GLY A 218 7.56 15.08 -10.45
C GLY A 218 7.96 13.78 -9.75
N ILE A 219 9.24 13.60 -9.38
CA ILE A 219 9.74 12.40 -8.70
C ILE A 219 10.32 12.81 -7.34
N LYS A 220 9.95 12.09 -6.28
CA LYS A 220 10.59 12.26 -4.97
C LYS A 220 11.90 11.48 -4.97
N TYR A 221 13.02 12.18 -5.16
CA TYR A 221 14.35 11.57 -5.11
C TYR A 221 14.87 11.56 -3.65
N ILE A 222 15.28 10.39 -3.17
CA ILE A 222 15.82 10.16 -1.83
C ILE A 222 17.20 9.54 -1.97
N LYS A 223 18.22 10.32 -1.61
CA LYS A 223 19.60 9.85 -1.60
C LYS A 223 19.93 9.18 -0.28
N SER A 224 20.81 8.18 -0.29
CA SER A 224 21.41 7.59 0.91
C SER A 224 22.88 7.29 0.64
N VAL A 225 23.77 7.65 1.57
CA VAL A 225 25.21 7.48 1.40
C VAL A 225 25.61 6.00 1.52
N ASN A 226 24.85 5.23 2.30
CA ASN A 226 25.09 3.82 2.53
C ASN A 226 23.80 3.06 2.87
N TYR A 227 23.96 1.76 3.13
CA TYR A 227 22.89 0.85 3.50
C TYR A 227 22.09 1.28 4.74
N GLU A 228 22.77 1.68 5.81
CA GLU A 228 22.12 2.02 7.08
C GLU A 228 21.26 3.29 6.94
N GLU A 229 21.79 4.28 6.21
CA GLU A 229 21.05 5.50 5.91
C GLU A 229 19.85 5.22 5.01
N PHE A 230 19.99 4.32 4.05
CA PHE A 230 18.86 3.85 3.24
C PHE A 230 17.75 3.27 4.11
N LEU A 231 18.07 2.36 5.03
CA LEU A 231 17.05 1.76 5.90
C LEU A 231 16.36 2.81 6.77
N SER A 232 17.11 3.78 7.30
CA SER A 232 16.56 4.89 8.07
C SER A 232 15.60 5.75 7.23
N ASN A 233 16.03 6.14 6.03
CA ASN A 233 15.23 6.97 5.11
C ASN A 233 14.00 6.22 4.59
N PHE A 234 14.14 4.93 4.28
CA PHE A 234 13.04 4.08 3.84
C PHE A 234 12.01 3.91 4.96
N LYS A 235 12.45 3.63 6.19
CA LYS A 235 11.55 3.55 7.36
C LYS A 235 10.85 4.88 7.62
N LYS A 236 11.55 6.02 7.52
CA LYS A 236 10.94 7.35 7.63
C LYS A 236 9.90 7.59 6.54
N PHE A 237 10.19 7.23 5.30
CA PHE A 237 9.25 7.34 4.19
C PHE A 237 8.00 6.47 4.40
N VAL A 238 8.17 5.23 4.85
CA VAL A 238 7.07 4.33 5.21
C VAL A 238 6.24 4.92 6.36
N LEU A 239 6.88 5.47 7.39
CA LEU A 239 6.20 6.16 8.48
C LEU A 239 5.44 7.39 7.99
N ASP A 240 5.99 8.16 7.06
CA ASP A 240 5.32 9.31 6.46
C ASP A 240 4.07 8.87 5.69
N ILE A 241 4.15 7.79 4.90
CA ILE A 241 2.98 7.18 4.24
C ILE A 241 1.97 6.69 5.30
N VAL A 242 2.45 6.09 6.38
CA VAL A 242 1.57 5.54 7.42
C VAL A 242 0.82 6.61 8.19
N ASN A 243 1.50 7.72 8.48
CA ASN A 243 1.02 8.80 9.33
C ASN A 243 0.30 9.91 8.55
N ASN A 244 0.69 10.16 7.29
CA ASN A 244 -0.03 11.12 6.45
C ASN A 244 -1.32 10.49 5.96
N LYS A 245 -2.41 10.81 6.67
CA LYS A 245 -3.75 10.49 6.21
C LYS A 245 -4.13 11.46 5.10
N SER A 246 -4.02 11.00 3.86
CA SER A 246 -4.51 11.76 2.72
C SER A 246 -5.96 11.39 2.47
N PHE A 247 -6.84 12.38 2.58
CA PHE A 247 -8.27 12.17 2.38
C PHE A 247 -8.56 12.07 0.88
N MET A 248 -9.30 11.05 0.49
CA MET A 248 -9.74 10.81 -0.89
C MET A 248 -11.26 11.01 -1.03
N PHE A 249 -11.74 11.31 -2.22
CA PHE A 249 -13.17 11.30 -2.54
C PHE A 249 -13.78 9.91 -2.49
N GLY A 250 -13.01 8.85 -2.74
CA GLY A 250 -13.53 7.48 -2.80
C GLY A 250 -14.26 7.15 -4.09
N ILE A 251 -13.90 7.89 -5.13
CA ILE A 251 -14.39 7.75 -6.49
C ILE A 251 -13.14 7.64 -7.34
N PRO A 252 -12.78 6.44 -7.81
CA PRO A 252 -11.47 6.20 -8.43
C PRO A 252 -11.12 7.23 -9.50
N ALA A 253 -12.07 7.54 -10.38
CA ALA A 253 -11.87 8.50 -11.45
C ALA A 253 -11.60 9.95 -10.98
N LEU A 254 -12.11 10.35 -9.82
CA LEU A 254 -11.87 11.67 -9.23
C LEU A 254 -10.63 11.67 -8.34
N ASP A 255 -10.40 10.61 -7.57
CA ASP A 255 -9.19 10.41 -6.75
C ASP A 255 -7.94 10.40 -7.62
N ASN A 256 -8.10 9.85 -8.81
CA ASN A 256 -7.13 9.88 -9.87
C ASN A 256 -6.68 11.32 -10.25
N LEU A 257 -7.56 12.29 -10.14
CA LEU A 257 -7.25 13.69 -10.42
C LEU A 257 -6.58 14.38 -9.23
N ILE A 258 -6.54 13.78 -8.04
CA ILE A 258 -5.97 14.36 -6.84
C ILE A 258 -4.48 14.06 -6.74
N LYS A 259 -3.66 15.10 -6.60
CA LYS A 259 -2.20 14.96 -6.50
C LYS A 259 -1.74 14.64 -5.07
N THR A 260 -2.24 15.37 -4.09
CA THR A 260 -1.69 15.43 -2.71
C THR A 260 -2.63 14.91 -1.64
N GLY A 261 -3.87 14.62 -2.01
CA GLY A 261 -4.96 14.29 -1.10
C GLY A 261 -5.70 15.55 -0.65
N LEU A 262 -6.96 15.39 -0.29
CA LEU A 262 -7.73 16.47 0.32
C LEU A 262 -7.18 16.78 1.71
N LYS A 263 -7.16 18.06 2.06
CA LYS A 263 -6.60 18.54 3.33
C LYS A 263 -7.70 18.86 4.32
N ILE A 264 -7.46 18.52 5.58
CA ILE A 264 -8.30 18.95 6.70
C ILE A 264 -8.36 20.48 6.73
N ASN A 265 -9.47 21.03 7.21
CA ASN A 265 -9.70 22.47 7.34
C ASN A 265 -9.78 23.20 5.99
N ASN A 266 -10.02 22.46 4.91
CA ASN A 266 -10.35 22.98 3.60
C ASN A 266 -11.78 22.66 3.20
N VAL A 267 -12.35 23.53 2.37
CA VAL A 267 -13.68 23.39 1.78
C VAL A 267 -13.52 23.25 0.28
N TYR A 268 -13.95 22.13 -0.29
CA TYR A 268 -13.94 21.83 -1.71
C TYR A 268 -15.34 22.03 -2.29
N GLY A 269 -15.45 22.75 -3.40
CA GLY A 269 -16.72 23.08 -4.02
C GLY A 269 -17.06 22.13 -5.16
N PHE A 270 -18.31 21.67 -5.18
CA PHE A 270 -18.92 21.11 -6.37
C PHE A 270 -20.02 22.05 -6.87
N GLU A 271 -19.74 22.72 -7.97
CA GLU A 271 -20.75 23.53 -8.62
C GLU A 271 -21.56 22.67 -9.58
N THR A 272 -22.85 22.95 -9.71
CA THR A 272 -23.70 22.27 -10.68
C THR A 272 -24.72 23.21 -11.30
N PHE A 273 -24.91 23.11 -12.61
CA PHE A 273 -25.97 23.82 -13.35
C PHE A 273 -27.10 22.87 -13.79
N SER A 274 -27.08 21.63 -13.30
CA SER A 274 -28.11 20.62 -13.55
C SER A 274 -28.38 19.79 -12.29
N SER A 275 -29.50 19.09 -12.24
CA SER A 275 -29.81 18.19 -11.12
C SER A 275 -29.00 16.88 -11.12
N GLY A 276 -28.11 16.69 -12.09
CA GLY A 276 -27.47 15.39 -12.36
C GLY A 276 -26.45 14.98 -11.30
N ASN A 277 -26.61 13.75 -10.79
CA ASN A 277 -25.66 12.84 -10.14
C ASN A 277 -24.73 13.35 -9.03
N ILE A 278 -24.75 14.64 -8.67
CA ILE A 278 -23.87 15.18 -7.62
C ILE A 278 -24.09 14.50 -6.27
N SER A 279 -25.33 14.11 -5.97
CA SER A 279 -25.66 13.39 -4.74
C SER A 279 -24.92 12.06 -4.63
N TYR A 280 -24.64 11.36 -5.74
CA TYR A 280 -23.79 10.17 -5.74
C TYR A 280 -22.40 10.51 -5.20
N PHE A 281 -21.77 11.56 -5.73
CA PHE A 281 -20.42 11.98 -5.33
C PHE A 281 -20.35 12.32 -3.84
N LEU A 282 -21.36 13.04 -3.34
CA LEU A 282 -21.45 13.39 -1.92
C LEU A 282 -21.58 12.17 -1.01
N VAL A 283 -22.46 11.23 -1.36
CA VAL A 283 -22.67 10.02 -0.56
C VAL A 283 -21.44 9.11 -0.61
N ARG A 284 -20.82 8.95 -1.78
CA ARG A 284 -19.57 8.19 -1.94
C ARG A 284 -18.43 8.76 -1.10
N PHE A 285 -18.30 10.09 -1.05
CA PHE A 285 -17.32 10.75 -0.19
C PHE A 285 -17.48 10.37 1.29
N LEU A 286 -18.70 10.29 1.80
CA LEU A 286 -18.93 9.89 3.19
C LEU A 286 -18.73 8.39 3.39
N ILE A 287 -19.18 7.55 2.46
CA ILE A 287 -19.04 6.08 2.55
C ILE A 287 -17.58 5.66 2.56
N TYR A 288 -16.77 6.19 1.63
CA TYR A 288 -15.35 5.89 1.60
C TYR A 288 -14.68 6.30 2.92
N GLY A 289 -15.10 7.42 3.51
CA GLY A 289 -14.65 7.81 4.84
C GLY A 289 -15.02 6.80 5.91
N ALA A 290 -16.30 6.41 5.96
CA ALA A 290 -16.79 5.43 6.93
C ALA A 290 -16.03 4.09 6.84
N GLU A 291 -15.70 3.64 5.63
CA GLU A 291 -14.89 2.43 5.39
C GLU A 291 -13.43 2.56 5.84
N ASN A 292 -12.92 3.79 5.92
CA ASN A 292 -11.54 4.12 6.32
C ASN A 292 -11.44 4.74 7.73
N ALA A 293 -12.44 4.48 8.58
CA ALA A 293 -12.54 5.00 9.94
C ALA A 293 -12.46 6.55 9.99
N GLU A 294 -13.18 7.21 9.08
CA GLU A 294 -13.36 8.66 8.99
C GLU A 294 -14.86 8.97 8.99
N PRO A 295 -15.50 8.99 10.18
CA PRO A 295 -16.93 9.25 10.28
C PRO A 295 -17.33 10.56 9.59
N GLY A 296 -18.53 10.55 9.02
CA GLY A 296 -19.02 11.60 8.15
C GLY A 296 -20.31 12.25 8.64
N ILE A 297 -20.52 13.52 8.31
CA ILE A 297 -21.85 14.16 8.46
C ILE A 297 -22.30 14.71 7.11
N TYR A 298 -23.50 14.31 6.70
CA TYR A 298 -24.23 14.91 5.59
C TYR A 298 -25.12 16.03 6.14
N ILE A 299 -24.76 17.27 5.86
CA ILE A 299 -25.55 18.44 6.23
C ILE A 299 -26.41 18.81 5.02
N THR A 300 -27.73 18.75 5.17
CA THR A 300 -28.66 19.15 4.11
C THR A 300 -29.36 20.46 4.45
N THR A 301 -29.52 21.33 3.46
CA THR A 301 -30.13 22.66 3.61
C THR A 301 -31.37 22.85 2.74
N ARG A 302 -31.70 21.86 1.89
CA ARG A 302 -32.85 21.91 0.96
C ARG A 302 -33.71 20.66 0.96
N ASN A 303 -33.12 19.50 1.19
CA ASN A 303 -33.78 18.21 1.07
C ASN A 303 -34.02 17.60 2.46
N SER A 304 -35.05 16.76 2.59
CA SER A 304 -35.23 16.01 3.83
C SER A 304 -34.23 14.84 3.93
N PRO A 305 -33.87 14.39 5.15
CA PRO A 305 -33.06 13.18 5.32
C PRO A 305 -33.61 11.96 4.58
N ASP A 306 -34.93 11.77 4.58
CA ASP A 306 -35.60 10.67 3.85
C ASP A 306 -35.40 10.76 2.33
N TYR A 307 -35.32 11.98 1.78
CA TYR A 307 -35.01 12.16 0.37
C TYR A 307 -33.57 11.72 0.08
N ILE A 308 -32.60 12.12 0.92
CA ILE A 308 -31.19 11.75 0.76
C ILE A 308 -31.02 10.23 0.81
N ILE A 309 -31.64 9.55 1.77
CA ILE A 309 -31.58 8.08 1.91
C ILE A 309 -32.20 7.38 0.69
N ARG A 310 -33.39 7.81 0.26
CA ARG A 310 -34.05 7.23 -0.93
C ARG A 310 -33.25 7.47 -2.21
N ASN A 311 -32.62 8.64 -2.34
CA ASN A 311 -31.79 8.95 -3.48
C ASN A 311 -30.50 8.13 -3.48
N ALA A 312 -29.87 7.87 -2.33
CA ALA A 312 -28.72 6.96 -2.26
C ALA A 312 -29.08 5.55 -2.77
N ARG A 313 -30.27 5.04 -2.43
CA ARG A 313 -30.75 3.73 -2.90
C ARG A 313 -30.91 3.66 -4.43
N SER A 314 -31.18 4.76 -5.13
CA SER A 314 -31.27 4.73 -6.61
C SER A 314 -29.94 4.44 -7.28
N TYR A 315 -28.83 4.68 -6.58
CA TYR A 315 -27.47 4.31 -6.98
C TYR A 315 -27.01 2.96 -6.40
N ASN A 316 -27.92 2.13 -5.91
CA ASN A 316 -27.63 0.88 -5.19
C ASN A 316 -26.76 1.07 -3.93
N ILE A 317 -26.82 2.25 -3.30
CA ILE A 317 -26.09 2.54 -2.08
C ILE A 317 -27.02 2.41 -0.87
N ASP A 318 -26.67 1.48 0.04
CA ASP A 318 -27.32 1.33 1.34
C ASP A 318 -26.69 2.29 2.37
N LEU A 319 -27.16 3.54 2.36
CA LEU A 319 -26.70 4.57 3.29
C LEU A 319 -27.14 4.29 4.74
N GLU A 320 -28.26 3.60 4.95
CA GLU A 320 -28.81 3.31 6.29
C GLU A 320 -27.86 2.46 7.12
N LYS A 321 -27.20 1.47 6.51
CA LYS A 321 -26.15 0.67 7.18
C LYS A 321 -25.07 1.53 7.86
N TYR A 322 -24.66 2.64 7.23
CA TYR A 322 -23.64 3.53 7.78
C TYR A 322 -24.21 4.49 8.83
N ILE A 323 -25.51 4.82 8.74
CA ILE A 323 -26.24 5.59 9.76
C ILE A 323 -26.44 4.76 11.03
N ASP A 324 -26.90 3.52 10.89
CA ASP A 324 -27.16 2.61 12.01
C ASP A 324 -25.88 2.27 12.78
N SER A 325 -24.76 2.14 12.07
CA SER A 325 -23.43 1.97 12.66
C SER A 325 -22.82 3.27 13.22
N LYS A 326 -23.52 4.40 13.13
CA LYS A 326 -23.10 5.75 13.56
C LYS A 326 -21.83 6.26 12.88
N ASN A 327 -21.44 5.68 11.75
CA ASN A 327 -20.31 6.14 10.95
C ASN A 327 -20.70 7.31 10.05
N ILE A 328 -21.97 7.46 9.71
CA ILE A 328 -22.52 8.62 9.01
C ILE A 328 -23.70 9.18 9.81
N ALA A 329 -23.79 10.50 9.92
CA ALA A 329 -24.98 11.18 10.43
C ALA A 329 -25.56 12.10 9.36
N ILE A 330 -26.88 12.28 9.35
CA ILE A 330 -27.55 13.30 8.53
C ILE A 330 -28.02 14.42 9.46
N MET A 331 -27.67 15.65 9.14
CA MET A 331 -28.06 16.86 9.84
C MET A 331 -28.95 17.71 8.93
N ASP A 332 -30.20 17.91 9.32
CA ASP A 332 -31.17 18.72 8.58
C ASP A 332 -31.15 20.16 9.10
N LEU A 333 -30.57 21.06 8.31
CA LEU A 333 -30.57 22.51 8.56
C LEU A 333 -31.68 23.24 7.81
N ASN A 334 -32.43 22.59 6.93
CA ASN A 334 -33.48 23.24 6.14
C ASN A 334 -34.50 23.94 7.05
N SER A 335 -35.01 23.20 8.05
CA SER A 335 -35.97 23.74 9.02
C SER A 335 -35.41 24.85 9.94
N THR A 336 -34.09 24.89 10.14
CA THR A 336 -33.42 25.96 10.88
C THR A 336 -33.34 27.22 10.04
N ILE A 337 -33.01 27.07 8.74
CA ILE A 337 -32.86 28.18 7.79
C ILE A 337 -34.22 28.82 7.48
N GLU A 338 -35.29 28.03 7.31
CA GLU A 338 -36.66 28.55 7.09
C GLU A 338 -37.15 29.50 8.20
N LYS A 339 -36.61 29.36 9.42
CA LYS A 339 -36.97 30.21 10.57
C LYS A 339 -36.19 31.52 10.62
N ILE A 340 -35.20 31.72 9.75
CA ILE A 340 -34.37 32.92 9.72
C ILE A 340 -35.10 34.00 8.91
N ASP A 341 -35.31 35.16 9.54
CA ASP A 341 -35.84 36.34 8.87
C ASP A 341 -34.75 37.00 8.01
N LEU A 342 -34.81 36.78 6.69
CA LEU A 342 -33.87 37.31 5.70
C LEU A 342 -33.98 38.84 5.49
N GLY A 343 -35.03 39.49 6.03
CA GLY A 343 -35.21 40.96 5.98
C GLY A 343 -34.48 41.73 7.09
N SER A 344 -33.70 41.03 7.93
CA SER A 344 -33.12 41.57 9.16
C SER A 344 -31.70 42.18 8.99
N ASP A 345 -31.32 43.13 9.87
CA ASP A 345 -30.02 43.80 9.82
C ASP A 345 -28.83 42.83 9.96
N TYR A 346 -27.67 43.21 9.38
CA TYR A 346 -26.42 42.42 9.31
C TYR A 346 -26.01 41.69 10.60
N TYR A 347 -26.14 42.32 11.77
CA TYR A 347 -25.76 41.71 13.05
C TYR A 347 -26.63 40.51 13.44
N LYS A 348 -27.88 40.46 13.00
CA LYS A 348 -28.77 39.31 13.25
C LYS A 348 -28.36 38.13 12.36
N LEU A 349 -28.08 38.40 11.08
CA LEU A 349 -27.60 37.38 10.14
C LEU A 349 -26.28 36.73 10.59
N SER A 350 -25.32 37.53 11.09
CA SER A 350 -24.06 36.98 11.61
C SER A 350 -24.25 36.14 12.88
N GLY A 351 -25.19 36.52 13.74
CA GLY A 351 -25.62 35.71 14.89
C GLY A 351 -26.16 34.34 14.47
N HIS A 352 -27.08 34.31 13.50
CA HIS A 352 -27.65 33.06 12.99
C HIS A 352 -26.59 32.13 12.37
N ILE A 353 -25.63 32.67 11.60
CA ILE A 353 -24.51 31.85 11.09
C ILE A 353 -23.64 31.32 12.22
N SER A 354 -23.41 32.12 13.27
CA SER A 354 -22.66 31.68 14.45
C SER A 354 -23.34 30.50 15.13
N ASP A 355 -24.68 30.55 15.29
CA ASP A 355 -25.46 29.48 15.89
C ASP A 355 -25.41 28.19 15.05
N ILE A 356 -25.55 28.31 13.73
CA ILE A 356 -25.43 27.18 12.79
C ILE A 356 -24.03 26.57 12.89
N LEU A 357 -22.97 27.38 12.85
CA LEU A 357 -21.59 26.88 12.98
C LEU A 357 -21.34 26.18 14.32
N ASN A 358 -21.94 26.69 15.41
CA ASN A 358 -21.89 26.05 16.72
C ASN A 358 -22.63 24.71 16.75
N GLU A 359 -23.77 24.62 16.08
CA GLU A 359 -24.55 23.39 15.96
C GLU A 359 -23.77 22.33 15.15
N ILE A 360 -23.20 22.73 14.01
CA ILE A 360 -22.32 21.87 13.20
C ILE A 360 -21.12 21.42 14.03
N SER A 361 -20.46 22.32 14.75
CA SER A 361 -19.30 21.99 15.60
C SER A 361 -19.65 20.98 16.70
N LYS A 362 -20.83 21.12 17.32
CA LYS A 362 -21.34 20.13 18.29
C LYS A 362 -21.59 18.78 17.64
N ALA A 363 -22.17 18.75 16.44
CA ALA A 363 -22.40 17.51 15.70
C ALA A 363 -21.07 16.83 15.33
N VAL A 364 -20.10 17.58 14.80
CA VAL A 364 -18.75 17.09 14.48
C VAL A 364 -18.12 16.42 15.70
N LYS A 365 -18.14 17.08 16.86
CA LYS A 365 -17.59 16.53 18.10
C LYS A 365 -18.35 15.30 18.59
N LYS A 366 -19.68 15.32 18.52
CA LYS A 366 -20.54 14.22 18.96
C LYS A 366 -20.30 12.93 18.16
N TYR A 367 -20.12 13.05 16.84
CA TYR A 367 -19.93 11.90 15.95
C TYR A 367 -18.45 11.60 15.65
N GLY A 368 -17.51 12.37 16.19
CA GLY A 368 -16.08 12.22 15.86
C GLY A 368 -15.80 12.42 14.37
N ALA A 369 -16.58 13.29 13.72
CA ALA A 369 -16.57 13.43 12.26
C ALA A 369 -15.24 13.97 11.76
N ARG A 370 -14.80 13.44 10.61
CA ARG A 370 -13.61 13.86 9.87
C ARG A 370 -13.95 14.32 8.46
N ARG A 371 -15.15 13.99 7.98
CA ARG A 371 -15.68 14.37 6.67
C ARG A 371 -17.02 15.09 6.84
N LEU A 372 -17.20 16.19 6.11
CA LEU A 372 -18.45 16.94 6.08
C LEU A 372 -18.90 17.13 4.64
N VAL A 373 -20.17 16.86 4.39
CA VAL A 373 -20.88 17.28 3.19
C VAL A 373 -21.84 18.40 3.57
N ILE A 374 -21.93 19.45 2.75
CA ILE A 374 -22.94 20.52 2.85
C ILE A 374 -23.70 20.57 1.51
N ASP A 375 -24.94 20.08 1.49
CA ASP A 375 -25.80 20.05 0.30
C ASP A 375 -27.10 20.85 0.52
N SER A 376 -27.16 22.12 0.11
CA SER A 376 -26.15 22.93 -0.57
C SER A 376 -25.71 24.13 0.28
N ILE A 377 -24.63 24.82 -0.09
CA ILE A 377 -24.07 25.90 0.75
C ILE A 377 -24.82 27.22 0.64
N GLU A 378 -25.49 27.49 -0.48
CA GLU A 378 -26.11 28.80 -0.78
C GLU A 378 -27.16 29.23 0.24
N PRO A 379 -28.01 28.35 0.78
CA PRO A 379 -28.93 28.74 1.86
C PRO A 379 -28.22 29.25 3.13
N LEU A 380 -26.95 28.92 3.34
CA LEU A 380 -26.11 29.42 4.44
C LEU A 380 -25.42 30.75 4.09
N GLU A 381 -25.37 31.14 2.81
CA GLU A 381 -24.78 32.38 2.32
C GLU A 381 -25.78 33.55 2.45
N LEU A 382 -26.38 33.69 3.64
CA LEU A 382 -27.47 34.63 3.92
C LEU A 382 -27.16 36.04 3.37
N GLY A 383 -27.97 36.49 2.40
CA GLY A 383 -27.90 37.84 1.83
C GLY A 383 -26.71 38.14 0.90
N GLN A 384 -25.97 37.13 0.41
CA GLN A 384 -24.81 37.27 -0.50
C GLN A 384 -23.78 38.32 -0.07
N ASN A 385 -23.64 38.54 1.24
CA ASN A 385 -22.70 39.51 1.77
C ASN A 385 -21.32 38.87 1.93
N GLN A 386 -20.29 39.44 1.29
CA GLN A 386 -18.92 38.92 1.33
C GLN A 386 -18.38 38.69 2.75
N ASN A 387 -18.76 39.53 3.73
CA ASN A 387 -18.32 39.35 5.10
C ASN A 387 -18.97 38.15 5.78
N ILE A 388 -20.24 37.86 5.46
CA ILE A 388 -20.98 36.70 5.99
C ILE A 388 -20.41 35.43 5.39
N ILE A 389 -20.20 35.40 4.08
CA ILE A 389 -19.53 34.29 3.37
C ILE A 389 -18.17 34.04 3.99
N ARG A 390 -17.34 35.08 4.15
CA ARG A 390 -16.03 34.95 4.78
C ARG A 390 -16.11 34.38 6.20
N TYR A 391 -17.09 34.83 6.99
CA TYR A 391 -17.31 34.35 8.35
C TYR A 391 -17.71 32.87 8.37
N LEU A 392 -18.62 32.46 7.48
CA LEU A 392 -19.05 31.07 7.28
C LEU A 392 -17.85 30.17 6.95
N PHE A 393 -17.11 30.48 5.88
CA PHE A 393 -15.96 29.67 5.46
C PHE A 393 -14.88 29.62 6.53
N ASN A 394 -14.57 30.73 7.20
CA ASN A 394 -13.61 30.73 8.32
C ASN A 394 -14.08 29.91 9.53
N GLY A 395 -15.39 29.81 9.74
CA GLY A 395 -15.98 28.92 10.74
C GLY A 395 -15.84 27.45 10.35
N LEU A 396 -16.19 27.12 9.11
CA LEU A 396 -16.08 25.76 8.56
C LEU A 396 -14.64 25.24 8.62
N ARG A 397 -13.65 26.07 8.29
CA ARG A 397 -12.22 25.72 8.34
C ARG A 397 -11.68 25.49 9.78
N LYS A 398 -12.50 25.65 10.83
CA LYS A 398 -12.12 25.36 12.22
C LYS A 398 -12.69 24.02 12.74
N LEU A 399 -13.33 23.24 11.87
CA LEU A 399 -14.04 22.02 12.25
C LEU A 399 -13.17 20.74 12.24
N ASP A 400 -11.88 20.83 11.92
CA ASP A 400 -10.95 19.68 11.83
C ASP A 400 -11.47 18.56 10.92
N CYS A 401 -12.17 18.96 9.85
CA CYS A 401 -12.76 18.08 8.83
C CYS A 401 -12.28 18.43 7.43
N VAL A 402 -12.35 17.47 6.51
CA VAL A 402 -12.40 17.73 5.07
C VAL A 402 -13.85 18.01 4.69
N ILE A 403 -14.10 19.14 4.04
CA ILE A 403 -15.46 19.62 3.77
C ILE A 403 -15.68 19.64 2.26
N VAL A 404 -16.77 19.04 1.83
CA VAL A 404 -17.27 19.10 0.45
C VAL A 404 -18.60 19.83 0.49
N ALA A 405 -18.76 20.88 -0.30
CA ALA A 405 -20.01 21.62 -0.36
C ALA A 405 -20.48 21.77 -1.80
N THR A 406 -21.78 21.64 -2.03
CA THR A 406 -22.38 21.86 -3.35
C THR A 406 -22.89 23.28 -3.49
N LYS A 407 -22.90 23.75 -4.73
CA LYS A 407 -23.50 25.02 -5.12
C LYS A 407 -24.18 24.89 -6.47
N TYR A 408 -25.37 25.46 -6.61
CA TYR A 408 -26.02 25.61 -7.90
C TYR A 408 -25.52 26.89 -8.57
N ILE A 409 -25.17 26.76 -9.85
CA ILE A 409 -24.76 27.88 -10.72
C ILE A 409 -25.69 27.93 -11.93
N ASP A 410 -25.91 29.12 -12.49
CA ASP A 410 -26.80 29.27 -13.65
C ASP A 410 -26.20 28.67 -14.92
N ASN A 411 -24.89 28.79 -15.06
CA ASN A 411 -24.11 28.26 -16.18
C ASN A 411 -22.63 28.12 -15.77
N ILE A 412 -21.86 27.43 -16.60
CA ILE A 412 -20.46 27.13 -16.34
C ILE A 412 -19.53 28.35 -16.23
N ASP A 413 -19.88 29.46 -16.87
CA ASP A 413 -19.09 30.70 -16.87
C ASP A 413 -19.39 31.57 -15.64
N SER A 414 -20.23 31.10 -14.72
CA SER A 414 -20.52 31.81 -13.47
C SER A 414 -19.29 31.82 -12.57
N HIS A 415 -18.91 32.97 -12.04
CA HIS A 415 -17.78 33.13 -11.11
C HIS A 415 -18.26 33.83 -9.83
N PRO A 416 -19.05 33.15 -9.00
CA PRO A 416 -19.59 33.76 -7.79
C PRO A 416 -18.46 34.02 -6.77
N ILE A 417 -18.66 34.96 -5.85
CA ILE A 417 -17.58 35.45 -4.97
C ILE A 417 -17.04 34.33 -4.06
N GLU A 418 -17.85 33.30 -3.81
CA GLU A 418 -17.55 32.19 -2.92
C GLU A 418 -16.46 31.27 -3.48
N ASP A 419 -16.23 31.28 -4.80
CA ASP A 419 -15.13 30.58 -5.49
C ASP A 419 -13.76 30.93 -4.92
N MET A 420 -13.63 32.15 -4.39
CA MET A 420 -12.41 32.63 -3.75
C MET A 420 -12.11 31.85 -2.46
N TYR A 421 -13.13 31.33 -1.77
CA TYR A 421 -13.01 30.64 -0.49
C TYR A 421 -12.94 29.12 -0.62
N PHE A 422 -13.40 28.53 -1.73
CA PHE A 422 -13.17 27.12 -2.00
C PHE A 422 -11.69 26.83 -2.25
N SER A 423 -11.17 25.72 -1.71
CA SER A 423 -9.79 25.28 -1.92
C SER A 423 -9.59 24.68 -3.32
N GLY A 424 -10.60 23.99 -3.84
CA GLY A 424 -10.70 23.49 -5.21
C GLY A 424 -12.16 23.44 -5.63
N ILE A 425 -12.42 23.49 -6.94
CA ILE A 425 -13.78 23.55 -7.50
C ILE A 425 -13.87 22.59 -8.69
N GLY A 426 -14.76 21.61 -8.57
CA GLY A 426 -15.25 20.79 -9.67
C GLY A 426 -16.64 21.27 -10.09
N VAL A 427 -16.89 21.35 -11.39
CA VAL A 427 -18.20 21.69 -11.95
C VAL A 427 -18.78 20.43 -12.57
N MET A 428 -19.98 20.06 -12.18
CA MET A 428 -20.75 18.99 -12.82
C MET A 428 -21.91 19.55 -13.61
N GLY A 429 -22.22 18.91 -14.71
CA GLY A 429 -23.41 19.26 -15.44
C GLY A 429 -23.73 18.27 -16.55
N THR A 430 -24.97 18.33 -17.01
CA THR A 430 -25.39 17.59 -18.19
C THR A 430 -25.42 18.55 -19.38
N MET A 431 -24.70 18.19 -20.44
CA MET A 431 -24.67 18.90 -21.71
C MET A 431 -25.31 18.05 -22.80
N ILE A 432 -26.02 18.68 -23.73
CA ILE A 432 -26.53 17.99 -24.91
C ILE A 432 -25.65 18.35 -26.10
N THR A 433 -24.96 17.36 -26.65
CA THR A 433 -24.11 17.52 -27.84
C THR A 433 -24.58 16.53 -28.89
N ASN A 434 -24.88 17.01 -30.11
CA ASN A 434 -25.37 16.17 -31.22
C ASN A 434 -26.60 15.29 -30.87
N GLY A 435 -27.48 15.77 -29.98
CA GLY A 435 -28.66 15.05 -29.53
C GLY A 435 -28.39 13.93 -28.52
N GLN A 436 -27.14 13.78 -28.05
CA GLN A 436 -26.76 12.88 -26.98
C GLN A 436 -26.55 13.67 -25.67
N LEU A 437 -26.98 13.08 -24.56
CA LEU A 437 -26.71 13.62 -23.22
C LEU A 437 -25.31 13.19 -22.79
N HIS A 438 -24.47 14.15 -22.47
CA HIS A 438 -23.15 13.97 -21.90
C HIS A 438 -23.17 14.51 -20.48
N GLU A 439 -22.81 13.69 -19.51
CA GLU A 439 -22.45 14.22 -18.20
C GLU A 439 -20.99 14.64 -18.25
N ILE A 440 -20.72 15.83 -17.75
CA ILE A 440 -19.38 16.40 -17.78
C ILE A 440 -18.92 16.76 -16.38
N PHE A 441 -17.63 16.56 -16.15
CA PHE A 441 -16.93 17.11 -15.00
C PHE A 441 -15.85 18.08 -15.46
N ILE A 442 -15.80 19.25 -14.85
CA ILE A 442 -14.87 20.32 -15.19
C ILE A 442 -14.11 20.79 -13.97
N LEU A 443 -12.78 20.70 -14.01
CA LEU A 443 -11.94 21.21 -12.94
C LEU A 443 -11.73 22.72 -13.13
N LYS A 444 -12.54 23.53 -12.45
CA LYS A 444 -12.52 25.00 -12.52
C LYS A 444 -11.39 25.60 -11.67
N LYS A 445 -11.16 25.06 -10.46
CA LYS A 445 -10.08 25.47 -9.56
C LYS A 445 -9.34 24.25 -9.06
N SER A 446 -8.05 24.15 -9.41
CA SER A 446 -7.26 22.95 -9.19
C SER A 446 -7.08 22.60 -7.72
N GLY A 447 -6.80 23.53 -6.82
CA GLY A 447 -6.55 23.17 -5.42
C GLY A 447 -5.49 22.07 -5.28
N GLU A 448 -5.89 20.88 -4.79
CA GLU A 448 -5.03 19.69 -4.67
C GLU A 448 -5.08 18.77 -5.91
N PHE A 449 -5.88 19.11 -6.92
CA PHE A 449 -6.02 18.38 -8.18
C PHE A 449 -4.90 18.71 -9.17
N ILE A 450 -4.58 17.77 -10.07
CA ILE A 450 -3.55 17.89 -11.10
C ILE A 450 -3.90 19.04 -12.06
N PRO A 451 -3.01 20.04 -12.25
CA PRO A 451 -3.20 21.06 -13.27
C PRO A 451 -3.09 20.43 -14.67
N GLY A 452 -4.10 20.57 -15.53
CA GLY A 452 -3.92 20.29 -16.97
C GLY A 452 -4.98 19.45 -17.71
N LYS A 453 -6.07 19.00 -17.07
CA LYS A 453 -7.23 18.42 -17.77
C LYS A 453 -8.50 19.09 -17.28
N LYS A 454 -9.28 19.68 -18.19
CA LYS A 454 -10.34 20.64 -17.83
C LYS A 454 -11.75 20.12 -18.04
N VAL A 455 -11.97 19.10 -18.87
CA VAL A 455 -13.30 18.55 -19.16
C VAL A 455 -13.17 17.06 -19.31
N PHE A 456 -14.05 16.31 -18.65
CA PHE A 456 -14.13 14.87 -18.69
C PHE A 456 -15.55 14.47 -19.04
N ASP A 457 -15.72 13.49 -19.92
CA ASP A 457 -16.99 12.81 -20.09
C ASP A 457 -17.18 11.83 -18.95
N VAL A 458 -18.36 11.83 -18.35
CA VAL A 458 -18.69 11.06 -17.16
C VAL A 458 -19.73 10.02 -17.54
N GLU A 459 -19.40 8.75 -17.35
CA GLU A 459 -20.30 7.61 -17.61
C GLU A 459 -20.45 6.75 -16.37
N ILE A 460 -21.61 6.10 -16.22
CA ILE A 460 -21.84 5.08 -15.21
C ILE A 460 -21.53 3.72 -15.85
N ASP A 461 -20.60 2.96 -15.29
CA ASP A 461 -20.23 1.63 -15.77
C ASP A 461 -21.28 0.56 -15.41
N SER A 462 -21.04 -0.68 -15.83
CA SER A 462 -21.94 -1.81 -15.54
C SER A 462 -22.10 -2.14 -14.06
N ASN A 463 -21.21 -1.65 -13.20
CA ASN A 463 -21.25 -1.83 -11.75
C ASN A 463 -21.92 -0.65 -11.03
N GLY A 464 -22.33 0.39 -11.76
CA GLY A 464 -22.90 1.60 -11.17
C GLY A 464 -21.85 2.62 -10.73
N GLU A 465 -20.58 2.46 -11.11
CA GLU A 465 -19.50 3.39 -10.76
C GLU A 465 -19.28 4.44 -11.86
N PHE A 466 -18.97 5.66 -11.43
CA PHE A 466 -18.68 6.77 -12.32
C PHE A 466 -17.25 6.67 -12.86
N VAL A 467 -17.12 6.68 -14.19
CA VAL A 467 -15.87 6.62 -14.93
C VAL A 467 -15.71 7.91 -15.73
N PHE A 468 -14.49 8.46 -15.70
CA PHE A 468 -14.15 9.69 -16.42
C PHE A 468 -13.35 9.30 -17.66
N ARG A 469 -13.77 9.77 -18.83
CA ARG A 469 -13.12 9.53 -20.13
C ARG A 469 -12.44 10.78 -20.68
#